data_AF-A0AAX2BQF0-F1
#
_entry.id   AF-A0AAX2BQF0-F1
#
_cell.length_a   1.000
_cell.length_b   1.000
_cell.length_c   1.000
_cell.angle_alpha   90.00
_cell.angle_beta   90.00
_cell.angle_gamma   90.00
#
_symmetry.space_group_name_H-M   'P 1'
#
loop_
_entity.id
_entity.type
_entity.pdbx_description
1 polymer ?
#
loop_
_entity_poly.entity_id
_entity_poly.type
_entity_poly.pdbx_seq_one_letter_code
_entity_poly.pdbx_strand_id
1 'polypeptide(L)'
;MAGLTKEQRAQRAAEKLAAELAAKNNSEQQEQQEQEQQEQQEQQEQQEQQEQQEQQEQQEQQGILVAMFTDFPAFPGAPTTADVHPDEVENWKAAGWRIEE
;
A
#
# COMPACT_ATOMS: atom_id res chain seq x y z
N MET A 1 52.61 35.28 -32.57
CA MET A 1 51.55 34.46 -31.95
C MET A 1 50.82 35.34 -30.95
N ALA A 2 49.66 35.91 -31.32
CA ALA A 2 48.92 36.77 -30.41
C ALA A 2 48.26 35.90 -29.33
N GLY A 3 48.72 36.03 -28.09
CA GLY A 3 48.05 35.45 -26.93
C GLY A 3 46.72 36.17 -26.67
N LEU A 4 45.73 35.43 -26.18
CA LEU A 4 44.43 35.97 -25.75
C LEU A 4 44.63 37.19 -24.82
N THR A 5 43.92 38.28 -25.11
CA THR A 5 43.94 39.49 -24.27
C THR A 5 43.36 39.20 -22.89
N LYS A 6 43.69 40.03 -21.89
CA LYS A 6 43.18 39.87 -20.51
C LYS A 6 41.65 39.80 -20.46
N GLU A 7 40.99 40.54 -21.35
CA GLU A 7 39.54 40.57 -21.48
C GLU A 7 38.97 39.25 -22.02
N GLN A 8 39.58 38.65 -23.04
CA GLN A 8 39.12 37.36 -23.57
C GLN A 8 39.30 36.22 -22.56
N ARG A 9 40.33 36.28 -21.71
CA ARG A 9 40.48 35.32 -20.61
C ARG A 9 39.39 35.49 -19.55
N ALA A 10 39.01 36.73 -19.23
CA ALA A 10 37.92 37.00 -18.29
C ALA A 10 36.56 36.52 -18.84
N GLN A 11 36.28 36.76 -20.13
CA GLN A 11 35.06 36.27 -20.79
C GLN A 11 34.99 34.74 -20.77
N ARG A 12 36.09 34.06 -21.11
CA ARG A 12 36.13 32.58 -21.09
C ARG A 12 35.96 32.00 -19.68
N ALA A 13 36.50 32.68 -18.67
CA ALA A 13 36.31 32.27 -17.27
C ALA A 13 34.85 32.44 -16.83
N ALA A 14 34.21 33.56 -17.21
CA ALA A 14 32.79 33.80 -16.92
C ALA A 14 31.88 32.79 -17.64
N GLU A 15 32.16 32.48 -18.91
CA GLU A 15 31.40 31.50 -19.70
C GLU A 15 31.53 30.08 -19.12
N LYS A 16 32.73 29.70 -18.66
CA LYS A 16 32.93 28.41 -18.00
C LYS A 16 32.11 28.32 -16.70
N LEU A 17 32.10 29.37 -15.88
CA LEU A 17 31.31 29.41 -14.66
C LEU A 17 29.80 29.36 -14.94
N ALA A 18 29.33 30.07 -15.97
CA ALA A 18 27.93 30.02 -16.38
C ALA A 18 27.52 28.63 -16.88
N ALA A 19 28.36 27.96 -17.67
CA ALA A 19 28.13 26.60 -18.12
C ALA A 19 28.12 25.59 -16.95
N GLU A 20 29.02 25.76 -15.98
CA GLU A 20 29.07 24.90 -14.79
C GLU A 20 27.82 25.08 -13.91
N LEU A 21 27.34 26.31 -13.73
CA LEU A 21 26.09 26.60 -13.03
C LEU A 21 24.88 26.01 -13.75
N ALA A 22 24.81 26.12 -15.08
CA ALA A 22 23.73 25.54 -15.88
C ALA A 22 23.73 24.00 -15.81
N ALA A 23 24.90 23.37 -15.87
CA ALA A 23 25.03 21.92 -15.74
C ALA A 23 24.59 21.45 -14.35
N LYS A 24 24.97 22.18 -13.29
CA LYS A 24 24.59 21.86 -11.92
C LYS A 24 23.08 21.96 -11.69
N ASN A 25 22.46 23.03 -12.20
CA ASN A 25 21.02 23.22 -12.10
C ASN A 25 20.24 22.10 -12.81
N ASN A 26 20.71 21.67 -13.98
CA ASN A 26 20.12 20.56 -14.72
C ASN A 26 20.26 19.22 -13.96
N SER A 27 21.42 18.95 -13.36
CA SER A 27 21.64 17.76 -12.52
C SER A 27 20.70 17.74 -11.31
N GLU A 28 20.61 18.85 -10.58
CA GLU A 28 19.75 18.96 -9.40
C GLU A 28 18.26 18.78 -9.75
N GLN A 29 17.85 19.26 -10.92
CA GLN A 29 16.49 19.11 -11.41
C GLN A 29 16.18 17.66 -11.82
N GLN A 30 17.17 16.95 -12.37
CA GLN A 30 17.05 15.54 -12.74
C GLN A 30 16.99 14.63 -11.50
N GLU A 31 17.81 14.91 -10.48
CA GLU A 31 17.79 14.19 -9.19
C GLU A 31 16.45 14.36 -8.46
N GLN A 32 15.86 15.56 -8.46
CA GLN A 32 14.52 15.78 -7.88
C GLN A 32 13.44 14.96 -8.59
N GLN A 33 13.52 14.84 -9.92
CA GLN A 33 12.54 14.10 -10.70
C GLN A 33 12.64 12.58 -10.47
N GLU A 34 13.85 12.05 -10.29
CA GLU A 34 14.06 10.65 -9.90
C GLU A 34 13.56 10.39 -8.47
N GLN A 35 13.76 11.33 -7.55
CA GLN A 35 13.29 11.20 -6.17
C GLN A 35 11.76 11.17 -6.06
N GLU A 36 11.05 12.06 -6.79
CA GLU A 36 9.58 12.02 -6.85
C GLU A 36 9.05 10.70 -7.43
N GLN A 37 9.74 10.15 -8.43
CA GLN A 37 9.34 8.88 -9.05
C GLN A 37 9.54 7.69 -8.10
N GLN A 38 10.61 7.72 -7.31
CA GLN A 38 10.90 6.70 -6.29
C GLN A 38 9.89 6.78 -5.12
N GLU A 39 9.56 7.97 -4.63
CA GLU A 39 8.50 8.15 -3.61
C GLU A 39 7.14 7.65 -4.09
N GLN A 40 6.81 7.87 -5.36
CA GLN A 40 5.55 7.39 -5.93
C GLN A 40 5.49 5.86 -6.01
N GLN A 41 6.63 5.21 -6.30
CA GLN A 41 6.73 3.76 -6.32
C GLN A 41 6.65 3.15 -4.91
N GLU A 42 7.34 3.74 -3.93
CA GLU A 42 7.23 3.33 -2.52
C GLU A 42 5.80 3.46 -1.99
N GLN A 43 5.09 4.52 -2.38
CA GLN A 43 3.70 4.73 -1.97
C GLN A 43 2.76 3.66 -2.57
N GLN A 44 3.02 3.22 -3.81
CA GLN A 44 2.27 2.15 -4.46
C GLN A 44 2.55 0.79 -3.80
N GLU A 45 3.82 0.47 -3.50
CA GLU A 45 4.17 -0.76 -2.78
C GLU A 45 3.54 -0.81 -1.37
N GLN A 46 3.48 0.33 -0.69
CA GLN A 46 2.86 0.42 0.64
C GLN A 46 1.35 0.16 0.57
N GLN A 47 0.69 0.63 -0.49
CA GLN A 47 -0.74 0.40 -0.72
C GLN A 47 -1.03 -1.08 -1.06
N GLU A 48 -0.21 -1.71 -1.92
CA GLU A 48 -0.32 -3.15 -2.20
C GLU A 48 -0.10 -4.01 -0.96
N GLN A 49 0.81 -3.62 -0.07
CA GLN A 49 1.04 -4.34 1.18
C GLN A 49 -0.18 -4.29 2.11
N GLN A 50 -0.88 -3.15 2.14
CA GLN A 50 -2.08 -2.95 2.94
C GLN A 50 -3.26 -3.77 2.41
N GLU A 51 -3.46 -3.80 1.08
CA GLU A 51 -4.47 -4.68 0.45
C GLU A 51 -4.19 -6.16 0.69
N GLN A 52 -2.93 -6.58 0.69
CA GLN A 52 -2.55 -7.96 0.98
C GLN A 52 -2.90 -8.35 2.43
N GLN A 53 -2.71 -7.42 3.37
CA GLN A 53 -3.04 -7.62 4.77
C GLN A 53 -4.55 -7.73 4.99
N GLU A 54 -5.36 -6.87 4.35
CA GLU A 54 -6.83 -6.96 4.39
C GLU A 54 -7.35 -8.28 3.77
N GLN A 55 -6.74 -8.75 2.68
CA GLN A 55 -7.09 -10.04 2.10
C GLN A 55 -6.77 -11.21 3.04
N GLN A 56 -5.65 -11.12 3.77
CA GLN A 56 -5.26 -12.14 4.74
C GLN A 56 -6.21 -12.14 5.94
N GLU A 57 -6.59 -10.98 6.47
CA GLU A 57 -7.62 -10.86 7.52
C GLU A 57 -8.98 -11.36 7.07
N GLN A 58 -9.38 -11.13 5.81
CA GLN A 58 -10.61 -11.72 5.27
C GLN A 58 -10.53 -13.24 5.15
N GLN A 59 -9.39 -13.81 4.75
CA GLN A 59 -9.23 -15.27 4.72
C GLN A 59 -9.22 -15.86 6.13
N GLU A 60 -8.61 -15.18 7.08
CA GLU A 60 -8.59 -15.62 8.48
C GLU A 60 -10.00 -15.58 9.08
N GLN A 61 -10.77 -14.51 8.82
CA GLN A 61 -12.19 -14.43 9.21
C GLN A 61 -13.05 -15.53 8.55
N GLN A 62 -12.83 -15.83 7.27
CA GLN A 62 -13.51 -16.94 6.58
C GLN A 62 -13.15 -18.32 7.17
N GLY A 63 -11.96 -18.47 7.76
CA GLY A 63 -11.53 -19.68 8.45
C GLY A 63 -12.02 -19.79 9.89
N ILE A 64 -12.42 -18.67 10.50
CA ILE A 64 -12.99 -18.62 11.85
C ILE A 64 -14.48 -18.94 11.73
N LEU A 65 -14.82 -20.21 11.89
CA LEU A 65 -16.19 -20.66 12.05
C LEU A 65 -16.52 -20.73 13.54
N VAL A 66 -17.68 -20.19 13.91
CA VAL A 66 -18.24 -20.26 15.25
C VAL A 66 -19.21 -21.43 15.27
N ALA A 67 -18.90 -22.44 16.09
CA ALA A 67 -19.81 -23.55 16.34
C ALA A 67 -21.06 -23.02 17.05
N MET A 68 -22.22 -23.21 16.42
CA MET A 68 -23.51 -22.85 16.96
C MET A 68 -24.40 -24.07 17.08
N PHE A 69 -25.25 -24.08 18.11
CA PHE A 69 -26.22 -25.14 18.32
C PHE A 69 -27.65 -24.62 18.56
N THR A 70 -28.66 -25.45 18.32
CA THR A 70 -30.06 -25.14 18.61
C THR A 70 -30.76 -26.29 19.33
N ASP A 71 -31.54 -25.95 20.37
CA ASP A 71 -32.43 -26.89 21.07
C ASP A 71 -33.76 -27.11 20.34
N PHE A 72 -34.04 -26.29 19.32
CA PHE A 72 -35.30 -26.28 18.58
C PHE A 72 -35.06 -26.64 17.11
N PRO A 73 -34.89 -27.93 16.78
CA PRO A 73 -34.67 -28.36 15.39
C PRO A 73 -35.88 -27.98 14.53
N ALA A 74 -35.62 -27.44 13.34
CA ALA A 74 -36.67 -27.00 12.42
C ALA A 74 -37.57 -28.15 11.93
N PHE A 75 -37.03 -29.37 11.89
CA PHE A 75 -37.76 -30.59 11.57
C PHE A 75 -37.16 -31.81 12.30
N PRO A 76 -37.91 -32.92 12.48
CA PRO A 76 -37.39 -34.13 13.12
C PRO A 76 -36.16 -34.68 12.38
N GLY A 77 -35.02 -34.74 13.07
CA GLY A 77 -33.75 -35.20 12.48
C GLY A 77 -32.91 -34.11 11.82
N ALA A 78 -33.28 -32.83 11.93
CA ALA A 78 -32.44 -31.72 11.50
C ALA A 78 -31.14 -31.65 12.33
N PRO A 79 -30.02 -31.19 11.73
CA PRO A 79 -28.80 -30.93 12.48
C PRO A 79 -29.05 -29.85 13.53
N THR A 80 -28.63 -30.13 14.77
CA THR A 80 -28.71 -29.19 15.89
C THR A 80 -27.42 -28.42 16.11
N THR A 81 -26.38 -28.68 15.30
CA THR A 81 -25.06 -28.03 15.35
C THR A 81 -24.66 -27.57 13.95
N ALA A 82 -24.03 -26.41 13.84
CA ALA A 82 -23.54 -25.85 12.59
C ALA A 82 -22.32 -24.97 12.82
N ASP A 83 -21.36 -25.01 11.89
CA ASP A 83 -20.23 -24.10 11.83
C ASP A 83 -20.65 -22.84 11.06
N VAL A 84 -20.74 -21.70 11.75
CA VAL A 84 -21.34 -20.45 11.23
C VAL A 84 -20.29 -19.33 11.18
N HIS A 85 -20.32 -18.50 10.14
CA HIS A 85 -19.41 -17.35 10.03
C HIS A 85 -19.75 -16.29 11.11
N PRO A 86 -18.76 -15.61 11.73
CA PRO A 86 -18.97 -14.59 12.76
C PRO A 86 -19.96 -13.48 12.35
N ASP A 87 -19.94 -13.07 11.08
CA ASP A 87 -20.89 -12.08 10.54
C ASP A 87 -22.35 -12.55 10.55
N GLU A 88 -22.57 -13.86 10.46
CA GLU A 88 -23.90 -14.47 10.43
C GLU A 88 -24.39 -14.90 11.82
N VAL A 89 -23.50 -15.02 12.82
CA VAL A 89 -23.83 -15.49 14.17
C VAL A 89 -25.06 -14.78 14.75
N GLU A 90 -25.18 -13.46 14.58
CA GLU A 90 -26.32 -12.69 15.09
C GLU A 90 -27.65 -13.06 14.40
N ASN A 91 -27.62 -13.39 13.11
CA ASN A 91 -28.80 -13.88 12.38
C ASN A 91 -29.22 -15.27 12.89
N TRP A 92 -28.25 -16.16 13.12
CA TRP A 92 -28.52 -17.49 13.68
C TRP A 92 -29.03 -17.41 15.12
N LYS A 93 -28.49 -16.48 15.94
CA LYS A 93 -29.04 -16.17 17.27
C LYS A 93 -30.49 -15.72 17.21
N ALA A 94 -30.85 -14.87 16.25
CA ALA A 94 -32.23 -14.45 16.04
C ALA A 94 -33.15 -15.62 15.63
N ALA A 95 -32.60 -16.62 14.91
CA ALA A 95 -33.28 -17.88 14.60
C ALA A 95 -33.33 -18.88 15.78
N GLY A 96 -32.83 -18.50 16.96
CA GLY A 96 -32.88 -19.31 18.18
C GLY A 96 -31.66 -20.21 18.40
N TRP A 97 -30.60 -20.05 17.61
CA TRP A 97 -29.33 -20.76 17.81
C TRP A 97 -28.49 -20.06 18.88
N ARG A 98 -27.57 -20.78 19.51
CA ARG A 98 -26.65 -20.27 20.53
C ARG A 98 -25.23 -20.71 20.20
N ILE A 99 -24.24 -19.94 20.67
CA ILE A 99 -22.83 -20.31 20.51
C ILE A 99 -22.55 -21.49 21.44
N GLU A 100 -21.87 -22.50 20.93
CA GLU A 100 -21.28 -23.57 21.74
C GLU A 100 -19.97 -23.03 22.36
N GLU A 101 -20.00 -22.63 23.63
CA GLU A 101 -18.83 -22.15 24.39
C GLU A 101 -17.92 -23.28 24.89
#